data_AF-A0A921UN64-F1
#
_entry.id   AF-A0A921UN64-F1
#
_cell.length_a   1.000
_cell.length_b   1.000
_cell.length_c   1.000
_cell.angle_alpha   90.00
_cell.angle_beta   90.00
_cell.angle_gamma   90.00
#
_symmetry.space_group_name_H-M   'P 1'
#
loop_
_entity.id
_entity.type
_entity.pdbx_description
1 polymer ?
#
loop_
_entity_poly.entity_id
_entity_poly.type
_entity_poly.pdbx_seq_one_letter_code
_entity_poly.pdbx_strand_id
1 'polypeptide(L)'
;FEGHSLFPVCDKLVETFAIAALASCVLKRDVSKFDWLYPKEYPQQKTLYDCGLYVMLYMDFWDGKKMDIIFETNQMGTYRKVVAGCLLLSPMNEISPDEFIKRNCS
;
A
#
# COMPACT_ATOMS: atom_id res chain seq x y z
N PHE A 1 1.91 -16.49 -12.12
CA PHE A 1 1.56 -15.17 -12.66
C PHE A 1 2.41 -14.91 -13.88
N GLU A 2 1.93 -15.32 -15.05
CA GLU A 2 2.61 -15.09 -16.32
C GLU A 2 2.14 -13.76 -16.94
N GLY A 3 3.03 -12.76 -16.85
CA GLY A 3 3.53 -12.03 -18.02
C GLY A 3 2.68 -10.99 -18.75
N HIS A 4 1.35 -11.04 -18.75
CA HIS A 4 0.59 -10.22 -19.71
C HIS A 4 -0.68 -9.59 -19.11
N SER A 5 -0.56 -8.39 -18.52
CA SER A 5 -1.54 -7.28 -18.62
C SER A 5 -1.28 -6.05 -17.72
N LEU A 6 -0.33 -6.10 -16.77
CA LEU A 6 -0.10 -4.97 -15.83
C LEU A 6 0.77 -3.82 -16.35
N PHE A 7 1.57 -4.06 -17.40
CA PHE A 7 2.54 -3.08 -17.91
C PHE A 7 1.95 -1.72 -18.30
N PRO A 8 0.83 -1.63 -19.07
CA PRO A 8 0.36 -0.33 -19.55
C PRO A 8 -0.09 0.61 -18.43
N VAL A 9 -0.64 0.06 -17.34
CA VAL A 9 -1.11 0.85 -16.18
C VAL A 9 0.08 1.35 -15.37
N CYS A 10 1.08 0.48 -15.14
CA CYS A 10 2.30 0.84 -14.44
C CYS A 10 3.10 1.91 -15.21
N ASP A 11 3.23 1.75 -16.53
CA ASP A 11 3.91 2.72 -17.39
C ASP A 11 3.21 4.08 -17.34
N LYS A 12 1.87 4.09 -17.44
CA LYS A 12 1.11 5.34 -17.41
C LYS A 12 1.17 6.04 -16.04
N LEU A 13 1.18 5.27 -14.96
CA LEU A 13 1.34 5.79 -13.61
C LEU A 13 2.70 6.46 -13.45
N VAL A 14 3.78 5.78 -13.87
CA VAL A 14 5.15 6.31 -13.79
C VAL A 14 5.31 7.55 -14.66
N GLU A 15 4.78 7.55 -15.87
CA GLU A 15 4.79 8.71 -16.76
C GLU A 15 4.08 9.92 -16.11
N THR A 16 2.87 9.70 -15.59
CA THR A 16 2.07 10.76 -14.96
C THR A 16 2.76 11.32 -13.72
N PHE A 17 3.32 10.44 -12.88
CA PHE A 17 4.07 10.85 -11.70
C PHE A 17 5.35 11.60 -12.07
N ALA A 18 6.10 11.16 -13.10
CA ALA A 18 7.30 11.84 -13.57
C ALA A 18 7.00 13.27 -14.03
N ILE A 19 5.94 13.45 -14.84
CA ILE A 19 5.48 14.77 -15.30
C ILE A 19 5.14 15.66 -14.11
N ALA A 20 4.32 15.16 -13.17
CA ALA A 20 3.89 15.93 -12.00
C ALA A 20 5.06 16.31 -11.08
N ALA A 21 6.00 15.38 -10.85
CA ALA A 21 7.15 15.58 -9.98
C ALA A 21 8.15 16.61 -10.56
N LEU A 22 8.35 16.60 -11.88
CA LEU A 22 9.18 17.59 -12.58
C LEU A 22 8.52 18.97 -12.58
N ALA A 23 7.23 19.04 -12.92
CA ALA A 23 6.47 20.30 -12.95
C ALA A 23 6.42 20.97 -11.56
N SER A 24 6.39 20.17 -10.49
CA SER A 24 6.37 20.64 -9.11
C SER A 24 7.76 20.82 -8.50
N CYS A 25 8.84 20.58 -9.25
CA CYS A 25 10.24 20.61 -8.78
C CYS A 25 10.54 19.71 -7.56
N VAL A 26 9.69 18.70 -7.29
CA VAL A 26 9.88 17.75 -6.17
C VAL A 26 11.04 16.80 -6.48
N LEU A 27 11.12 16.33 -7.73
CA LEU A 27 12.23 15.53 -8.22
C LEU A 27 12.94 16.28 -9.35
N LYS A 28 14.28 16.26 -9.31
CA LYS A 28 15.14 16.85 -10.36
C LYS A 28 15.47 15.89 -11.50
N ARG A 29 14.99 14.64 -11.39
CA ARG A 29 15.26 13.57 -12.36
C ARG A 29 13.94 12.97 -12.82
N ASP A 30 13.91 12.64 -14.09
CA ASP A 30 12.79 11.96 -14.73
C ASP A 30 12.79 10.48 -14.32
N VAL A 31 11.85 10.11 -13.45
CA VAL A 31 11.76 8.75 -12.93
C VAL A 31 11.26 7.73 -13.95
N SER A 32 10.68 8.17 -15.07
CA SER A 32 10.30 7.25 -16.16
C SER A 32 11.52 6.59 -16.83
N LYS A 33 12.72 7.14 -16.60
CA LYS A 33 13.99 6.63 -17.10
C LYS A 33 14.72 5.71 -16.12
N PHE A 34 14.13 5.45 -14.95
CA PHE A 34 14.78 4.62 -13.94
C PHE A 34 14.61 3.14 -14.29
N ASP A 35 15.60 2.33 -13.90
CA ASP A 35 15.49 0.88 -14.03
C ASP A 35 14.41 0.34 -13.10
N TRP A 36 13.60 -0.58 -13.63
CA TRP A 36 12.58 -1.27 -12.85
C TRP A 36 13.22 -2.41 -12.07
N LEU A 37 13.14 -2.32 -10.74
CA LEU A 37 13.55 -3.39 -9.85
C LEU A 37 12.33 -4.20 -9.39
N TYR A 38 12.45 -5.53 -9.45
CA TYR A 38 11.44 -6.46 -8.96
C TYR A 38 12.06 -7.43 -7.95
N PRO A 39 12.32 -6.99 -6.70
CA PRO A 39 12.95 -7.82 -5.68
C PRO A 39 12.07 -9.03 -5.36
N LYS A 40 12.63 -10.24 -5.51
CA LYS A 40 11.90 -11.50 -5.27
C LYS A 40 11.85 -11.87 -3.79
N GLU A 41 12.76 -11.30 -3.01
CA GLU A 41 12.89 -11.45 -1.57
C GLU A 41 11.83 -10.66 -0.78
N TYR A 42 11.13 -9.72 -1.42
CA TYR A 42 10.09 -8.93 -0.75
C TYR A 42 8.84 -9.78 -0.51
N PRO A 43 8.11 -9.54 0.61
CA PRO A 43 6.93 -10.31 0.95
C PRO A 43 5.90 -10.33 -0.20
N GLN A 44 5.60 -11.53 -0.68
CA GLN A 44 4.64 -11.75 -1.76
C GLN A 44 3.29 -12.12 -1.16
N GLN A 45 2.24 -11.49 -1.67
CA GLN A 45 0.87 -11.79 -1.28
C GLN A 45 0.49 -13.21 -1.75
N LYS A 46 -0.08 -14.02 -0.84
CA LYS A 46 -0.55 -15.39 -1.14
C LYS A 46 -2.06 -15.48 -1.44
N THR A 47 -2.79 -14.41 -1.15
CA THR A 47 -4.25 -14.31 -1.34
C THR A 47 -4.56 -13.36 -2.50
N LEU A 48 -5.82 -13.23 -2.90
CA LEU A 48 -6.25 -12.30 -3.96
C LEU A 48 -6.87 -11.00 -3.43
N TYR A 49 -7.03 -10.84 -2.11
CA TYR A 49 -7.85 -9.79 -1.50
C TYR A 49 -7.12 -8.95 -0.42
N ASP A 50 -5.85 -9.22 -0.18
CA ASP A 50 -4.98 -8.45 0.73
C ASP A 50 -4.10 -7.42 0.02
N CYS A 51 -4.24 -7.20 -1.29
CA CYS A 51 -3.33 -6.36 -2.06
C CYS A 51 -3.22 -4.93 -1.48
N GLY A 52 -4.35 -4.34 -1.07
CA GLY A 52 -4.37 -3.04 -0.41
C GLY A 52 -3.67 -3.02 0.96
N LEU A 53 -3.74 -4.12 1.72
CA LEU A 53 -3.03 -4.22 3.00
C LEU A 53 -1.53 -4.39 2.79
N TYR A 54 -1.11 -5.14 1.77
CA TYR A 54 0.30 -5.24 1.39
C TYR A 54 0.84 -3.88 0.95
N VAL A 55 0.06 -3.07 0.23
CA VAL A 55 0.48 -1.69 -0.10
C VAL A 55 0.74 -0.87 1.16
N MET A 56 -0.15 -0.93 2.16
CA MET A 56 0.06 -0.22 3.44
C MET A 56 1.30 -0.73 4.18
N LEU A 57 1.49 -2.05 4.27
CA LEU A 57 2.68 -2.64 4.88
C LEU A 57 3.97 -2.25 4.15
N TYR A 58 3.95 -2.21 2.82
CA TYR A 58 5.10 -1.75 2.04
C TYR A 58 5.43 -0.28 2.37
N MET A 59 4.43 0.56 2.61
CA MET A 59 4.67 1.95 3.02
C MET A 59 5.17 2.05 4.47
N ASP A 60 4.61 1.26 5.39
CA ASP A 60 4.99 1.26 6.81
C ASP A 60 6.41 0.73 7.06
N PHE A 61 6.86 -0.24 6.27
CA PHE A 61 8.15 -0.93 6.45
C PHE A 61 9.25 -0.52 5.46
N TRP A 62 9.00 0.48 4.62
CA TRP A 62 9.99 1.05 3.72
C TRP A 62 10.72 2.23 4.37
N ASP A 63 12.04 2.10 4.58
CA ASP A 63 12.87 3.13 5.19
C ASP A 63 13.43 4.17 4.20
N GLY A 64 13.05 4.09 2.91
CA GLY A 64 13.62 4.90 1.84
C GLY A 64 14.78 4.23 1.08
N LYS A 65 15.32 3.13 1.59
CA LYS A 65 16.47 2.40 0.99
C LYS A 65 16.21 0.91 0.84
N LYS A 66 15.60 0.28 1.84
CA LYS A 66 15.28 -1.15 1.85
C LYS A 66 13.91 -1.39 2.47
N MET A 67 13.31 -2.50 2.07
CA MET A 67 12.12 -3.02 2.73
C MET A 67 12.54 -3.87 3.93
N ASP A 68 11.93 -3.63 5.09
CA ASP A 68 11.99 -4.60 6.17
C ASP A 68 11.08 -5.80 5.85
N ILE A 69 11.66 -7.00 5.80
CA ILE A 69 10.99 -8.23 5.37
C ILE A 69 10.38 -9.02 6.55
N ILE A 70 10.39 -8.44 7.76
CA ILE A 70 9.95 -9.13 8.99
C ILE A 70 8.43 -9.38 9.03
N PHE A 71 7.61 -8.67 8.23
CA PHE A 71 6.16 -8.91 8.24
C PHE A 71 5.80 -10.21 7.50
N GLU A 72 5.51 -11.26 8.26
CA GLU A 72 5.13 -12.55 7.72
C GLU A 72 3.65 -12.61 7.31
N THR A 73 3.39 -13.35 6.23
CA THR A 73 2.03 -13.57 5.69
C THR A 73 1.02 -14.16 6.69
N ASN A 74 1.50 -14.84 7.76
CA ASN A 74 0.66 -15.40 8.82
C ASN A 74 0.06 -14.32 9.74
N GLN A 75 0.54 -13.07 9.68
CA GLN A 75 0.07 -11.96 10.50
C GLN A 75 -1.06 -11.15 9.84
N MET A 76 -1.40 -11.42 8.57
CA MET A 76 -2.40 -10.63 7.82
C MET A 76 -3.77 -10.60 8.50
N GLY A 77 -4.19 -11.70 9.14
CA GLY A 77 -5.45 -11.73 9.90
C GLY A 77 -5.44 -10.77 11.09
N THR A 78 -4.32 -10.65 11.78
CA THR A 78 -4.12 -9.68 12.87
C THR A 78 -4.05 -8.27 12.32
N TYR A 79 -3.29 -8.05 11.24
CA TYR A 79 -3.16 -6.73 10.62
C TYR A 79 -4.51 -6.18 10.12
N ARG A 80 -5.37 -7.02 9.53
CA ARG A 80 -6.76 -6.63 9.19
C ARG A 80 -7.53 -6.09 10.38
N LYS A 81 -7.43 -6.76 11.54
CA LYS A 81 -8.09 -6.34 12.77
C LYS A 81 -7.52 -5.02 13.28
N VAL A 82 -6.20 -4.83 13.19
CA VAL A 82 -5.54 -3.57 13.55
C VAL A 82 -6.02 -2.43 12.66
N VAL A 83 -5.99 -2.59 11.33
CA VAL A 83 -6.48 -1.59 10.39
C VAL A 83 -7.96 -1.27 10.64
N ALA A 84 -8.81 -2.29 10.83
CA ALA A 84 -10.22 -2.09 11.17
C ALA A 84 -10.39 -1.33 12.49
N GLY A 85 -9.57 -1.63 13.51
CA GLY A 85 -9.54 -0.89 14.77
C GLY A 85 -9.13 0.57 14.59
N CYS A 86 -8.06 0.84 13.83
CA CYS A 86 -7.62 2.20 13.51
C CYS A 86 -8.71 3.00 12.79
N LEU A 87 -9.42 2.37 11.83
CA LEU A 87 -10.53 3.01 11.13
C LEU A 87 -11.71 3.27 12.07
N LEU A 88 -12.10 2.30 12.90
CA LEU A 88 -13.20 2.45 13.85
C LEU A 88 -12.94 3.55 14.89
N LEU A 89 -11.70 3.62 15.39
CA LEU A 89 -11.26 4.57 16.42
C LEU A 89 -10.77 5.91 15.84
N SER A 90 -10.86 6.10 14.53
CA SER A 90 -10.38 7.31 13.87
C SER A 90 -11.11 8.54 14.43
N PRO A 91 -10.39 9.61 14.84
CA PRO A 91 -11.02 10.86 15.28
C PRO A 91 -11.75 11.59 14.14
N MET A 92 -11.58 11.14 12.89
CA MET A 92 -12.28 11.66 11.72
C MET A 92 -13.69 11.08 11.56
N ASN A 93 -14.06 10.07 12.35
CA ASN A 93 -15.40 9.49 12.28
C ASN A 93 -16.43 10.45 12.89
N GLU A 94 -17.58 10.57 12.20
CA GLU A 94 -18.68 11.43 12.66
C GLU A 94 -19.38 10.90 13.92
N ILE A 95 -19.27 9.59 14.17
CA ILE A 95 -19.87 8.92 15.32
C ILE A 95 -18.81 8.24 16.17
N SER A 96 -19.09 8.14 17.47
CA SER A 96 -18.21 7.43 18.40
C SER A 96 -18.19 5.92 18.12
N PRO A 97 -17.12 5.22 18.51
CA PRO A 97 -17.05 3.75 18.43
C PRO A 97 -18.22 3.06 19.15
N ASP A 98 -18.61 3.55 20.33
CA ASP A 98 -19.73 3.00 21.10
C ASP A 98 -21.05 3.12 20.36
N GLU A 99 -21.27 4.27 19.71
CA GLU A 99 -22.46 4.49 18.88
C GLU A 99 -22.47 3.60 17.64
N PHE A 100 -21.32 3.43 16.98
CA PHE A 100 -21.19 2.50 15.86
C PHE A 100 -21.55 1.07 16.26
N ILE A 101 -21.00 0.58 17.39
CA ILE A 101 -21.25 -0.76 17.91
C ILE A 101 -22.74 -0.95 18.22
N LYS A 102 -23.35 0.01 18.94
CA LYS A 102 -24.77 -0.03 19.28
C LYS A 102 -25.68 -0.13 18.05
N ARG A 103 -25.31 0.52 16.94
CA ARG A 103 -26.11 0.54 15.70
C ARG A 103 -25.96 -0.73 14.85
N ASN A 104 -24.79 -1.37 14.87
CA ASN A 104 -24.43 -2.39 13.86
C ASN A 104 -24.14 -3.79 14.43
N CYS A 105 -24.00 -3.93 15.75
CA CYS A 105 -23.61 -5.19 16.39
C CYS A 105 -24.65 -5.71 17.39
N SER A 106 -25.88 -5.17 17.35
CA SER A 106 -27.03 -5.59 18.16
C SER A 106 -27.88 -6.64 17.44
#